data_AF-A0A956JJT2-F1
#
_entry.id   AF-A0A956JJT2-F1
#
_cell.length_a   1.000
_cell.length_b   1.000
_cell.length_c   1.000
_cell.angle_alpha   90.00
_cell.angle_beta   90.00
_cell.angle_gamma   90.00
#
_symmetry.space_group_name_H-M   'P 1'
#
loop_
_entity.id
_entity.type
_entity.pdbx_description
1 polymer ?
#
loop_
_entity_poly.entity_id
_entity_poly.type
_entity_poly.pdbx_seq_one_letter_code
_entity_poly.pdbx_strand_id
1 'polypeptide(L)'
;MPMVGWYNPIQLIRTGIDVAMSTLFGRRADFRLLEAIAAQQGVFDRSDRESITIDYVADLGDGFNSTYAIASLISKEELDLPGVERPLRRGEILIMGGDQVYPTPGKEGYHERLVAPYAATPRTGASVDLFAIPGNHDWYDGLTSFSRLFCQQRSIGHCATHQTRSYFAIRLPHHWWLIAVDIQLESDIDMPQVDYFKTVAKKMGKGDKIILCTPEPDWIYGNIYSAKYKNNLAFLETHVFKEAKVWLRLAGDLHHYRRHESTSGVQNITAGGGGAFLHPTHGEDVNEITAGPDGETFRCAGTFPDPAISRRLAYRNLIFARYNPRFGSIPAFLYTLLLWGIFPASSGSFAEILWNIVARPGTLTAALGVAAAFVLLTDTHKLLYRVLGGGLHGLIHVAAALLLGYCAGLLFPGAAPGSWGFTLFVFFGGYLVGSAVMGLYLLISLNCFGRHANEAFSSLRHDGFKNFLRIRINKDGLTIYPVGLERVPRTWRRDDDGTFSPAGNIKLSPRLIEKSPIKIPRLADGQGDLGESG
;
A
#
# COMPACT_ATOMS: atom_id res chain seq x y z
N MET A 1 12.26 -8.76 -12.15
CA MET A 1 11.01 -8.13 -12.63
C MET A 1 10.93 -6.67 -12.22
N PRO A 2 10.40 -5.78 -13.09
CA PRO A 2 10.16 -4.38 -12.74
C PRO A 2 8.94 -4.20 -11.82
N MET A 3 8.81 -2.99 -11.25
CA MET A 3 7.60 -2.54 -10.54
C MET A 3 6.36 -2.61 -11.45
N VAL A 4 5.16 -2.79 -10.88
CA VAL A 4 3.92 -2.79 -11.66
C VAL A 4 3.72 -1.46 -12.36
N GLY A 5 3.36 -1.53 -13.65
CA GLY A 5 2.97 -0.36 -14.42
C GLY A 5 1.52 -0.01 -14.18
N TRP A 6 1.21 0.64 -13.05
CA TRP A 6 -0.16 0.96 -12.63
C TRP A 6 -0.96 1.77 -13.67
N TYR A 7 -0.30 2.59 -14.49
CA TYR A 7 -0.92 3.35 -15.60
C TYR A 7 -0.79 2.69 -16.98
N ASN A 8 -0.39 1.42 -17.04
CA ASN A 8 -0.43 0.68 -18.29
C ASN A 8 -1.90 0.35 -18.62
N PRO A 9 -2.42 0.72 -19.80
CA PRO A 9 -3.84 0.52 -20.13
C PRO A 9 -4.32 -0.93 -19.98
N ILE A 10 -3.50 -1.91 -20.38
CA ILE A 10 -3.84 -3.33 -20.24
C ILE A 10 -3.88 -3.73 -18.75
N GLN A 11 -3.00 -3.17 -17.93
CA GLN A 11 -2.98 -3.43 -16.50
C GLN A 11 -4.20 -2.84 -15.80
N LEU A 12 -4.55 -1.60 -16.12
CA LEU A 12 -5.75 -0.93 -15.60
C LEU A 12 -7.02 -1.75 -15.87
N ILE A 13 -7.17 -2.24 -17.11
CA ILE A 13 -8.32 -3.07 -17.50
C ILE A 13 -8.34 -4.38 -16.71
N ARG A 14 -7.21 -5.09 -16.62
CA ARG A 14 -7.11 -6.36 -15.88
C ARG A 14 -7.43 -6.18 -14.41
N THR A 15 -6.76 -5.25 -13.73
CA THR A 15 -7.04 -4.96 -12.32
C THR A 15 -8.48 -4.51 -12.11
N GLY A 16 -9.04 -3.70 -13.01
CA GLY A 16 -10.44 -3.29 -12.93
C GLY A 16 -11.43 -4.47 -13.03
N ILE A 17 -11.16 -5.44 -13.92
CA ILE A 17 -11.96 -6.67 -14.03
C ILE A 17 -11.83 -7.51 -12.76
N ASP A 18 -10.61 -7.72 -12.27
CA ASP A 18 -10.35 -8.55 -11.10
C ASP A 18 -11.00 -7.97 -9.83
N VAL A 19 -10.90 -6.65 -9.64
CA VAL A 19 -11.58 -5.93 -8.54
C VAL A 19 -13.11 -6.08 -8.67
N ALA A 20 -13.68 -5.86 -9.86
CA ALA A 20 -15.11 -6.00 -10.07
C ALA A 20 -15.61 -7.43 -9.80
N MET A 21 -14.88 -8.43 -10.27
CA MET A 21 -15.17 -9.85 -10.02
C MET A 21 -15.07 -10.17 -8.53
N SER A 22 -14.02 -9.71 -7.85
CA SER A 22 -13.85 -9.85 -6.41
C SER A 22 -15.01 -9.23 -5.63
N THR A 23 -15.42 -8.01 -5.95
CA THR A 23 -16.55 -7.36 -5.26
C THR A 23 -17.87 -8.11 -5.48
N LEU A 24 -18.09 -8.68 -6.67
CA LEU A 24 -19.32 -9.41 -6.99
C LEU A 24 -19.38 -10.82 -6.38
N PHE A 25 -18.26 -11.55 -6.40
CA PHE A 25 -18.18 -12.96 -6.00
C PHE A 25 -17.54 -13.19 -4.63
N GLY A 26 -16.56 -12.37 -4.23
CA GLY A 26 -15.91 -12.44 -2.92
C GLY A 26 -16.88 -12.21 -1.76
N ARG A 27 -17.97 -11.44 -1.99
CA ARG A 27 -19.08 -11.31 -1.05
C ARG A 27 -19.86 -12.60 -0.78
N ARG A 28 -19.70 -13.64 -1.61
CA ARG A 28 -20.52 -14.87 -1.55
C ARG A 28 -19.71 -16.14 -1.25
N ALA A 29 -18.39 -16.07 -1.29
CA ALA A 29 -17.50 -17.21 -1.07
C ALA A 29 -16.37 -16.83 -0.11
N ASP A 30 -16.69 -16.75 1.19
CA ASP A 30 -15.69 -16.50 2.23
C ASP A 30 -14.90 -17.78 2.53
N PHE A 31 -13.66 -17.83 2.04
CA PHE A 31 -12.76 -18.97 2.22
C PHE A 31 -12.35 -19.19 3.69
N ARG A 32 -12.45 -18.18 4.56
CA ARG A 32 -12.15 -18.32 6.00
C ARG A 32 -13.05 -19.36 6.65
N LEU A 33 -14.30 -19.47 6.21
CA LEU A 33 -15.24 -20.49 6.69
C LEU A 33 -14.75 -21.91 6.36
N LEU A 34 -14.18 -22.10 5.16
CA LEU A 34 -13.58 -23.36 4.75
C LEU A 34 -12.32 -23.68 5.56
N GLU A 35 -11.43 -22.69 5.76
CA GLU A 35 -10.24 -22.86 6.62
C GLU A 35 -10.63 -23.24 8.06
N ALA A 36 -11.64 -22.59 8.61
CA ALA A 36 -12.12 -22.82 9.98
C ALA A 36 -12.66 -24.24 10.18
N ILE A 37 -13.28 -24.82 9.15
CA ILE A 37 -13.76 -26.21 9.15
C ILE A 37 -12.63 -27.20 8.88
N ALA A 38 -11.74 -26.88 7.93
CA ALA A 38 -10.72 -27.81 7.44
C ALA A 38 -9.57 -28.03 8.42
N ALA A 39 -9.21 -27.02 9.23
CA ALA A 39 -8.07 -27.09 10.13
C ALA A 39 -8.34 -26.45 11.50
N GLN A 40 -7.93 -27.17 12.56
CA GLN A 40 -7.83 -26.60 13.90
C GLN A 40 -6.50 -25.87 14.04
N GLN A 41 -6.56 -24.61 14.47
CA GLN A 41 -5.38 -23.80 14.79
C GLN A 41 -5.39 -23.47 16.29
N GLY A 42 -4.27 -23.75 16.96
CA GLY A 42 -4.03 -23.32 18.33
C GLY A 42 -3.32 -21.96 18.41
N VAL A 43 -3.09 -21.51 19.64
CA VAL A 43 -2.17 -20.40 19.91
C VAL A 43 -0.73 -20.90 19.74
N PHE A 44 0.11 -20.12 19.06
CA PHE A 44 1.55 -20.38 19.00
C PHE A 44 2.21 -19.86 20.27
N ASP A 45 3.05 -20.66 20.92
CA ASP A 45 3.69 -20.28 22.19
C ASP A 45 5.20 -20.11 22.03
N ARG A 46 5.71 -18.94 22.43
CA ARG A 46 7.13 -18.57 22.50
C ARG A 46 7.44 -17.88 23.83
N SER A 47 6.57 -18.05 24.84
CA SER A 47 6.69 -17.39 26.15
C SER A 47 7.83 -17.94 27.02
N ASP A 48 8.40 -19.08 26.63
CA ASP A 48 9.55 -19.73 27.27
C ASP A 48 10.88 -19.01 27.02
N ARG A 49 10.93 -18.06 26.08
CA ARG A 49 12.16 -17.32 25.75
C ARG A 49 12.46 -16.21 26.76
N GLU A 50 13.72 -16.00 27.11
CA GLU A 50 14.13 -14.83 27.89
C GLU A 50 14.08 -13.53 27.07
N SER A 51 14.36 -13.61 25.78
CA SER A 51 14.23 -12.54 24.81
C SER A 51 13.90 -13.11 23.46
N ILE A 52 13.13 -12.37 22.67
CA ILE A 52 12.77 -12.75 21.30
C ILE A 52 12.88 -11.54 20.37
N THR A 53 13.32 -11.78 19.14
CA THR A 53 13.34 -10.76 18.07
C THR A 53 12.35 -11.15 16.97
N ILE A 54 11.54 -10.18 16.56
CA ILE A 54 10.49 -10.32 15.55
C ILE A 54 10.74 -9.27 14.46
N ASP A 55 10.78 -9.68 13.20
CA ASP A 55 10.78 -8.76 12.07
C ASP A 55 9.34 -8.63 11.54
N TYR A 56 8.89 -7.39 11.28
CA TYR A 56 7.59 -7.08 10.69
C TYR A 56 7.77 -6.30 9.39
N VAL A 57 7.10 -6.74 8.33
CA VAL A 57 7.15 -6.14 6.99
C VAL A 57 5.78 -6.26 6.32
N ALA A 58 5.35 -5.23 5.59
CA ALA A 58 4.09 -5.25 4.84
C ALA A 58 4.27 -4.64 3.43
N ASP A 59 3.30 -4.86 2.55
CA ASP A 59 3.22 -4.29 1.19
C ASP A 59 4.42 -4.73 0.33
N LEU A 60 4.46 -6.02 0.04
CA LEU A 60 5.51 -6.71 -0.70
C LEU A 60 5.07 -7.01 -2.13
N GLY A 61 6.00 -7.42 -3.00
CA GLY A 61 5.61 -8.05 -4.27
C GLY A 61 5.14 -7.12 -5.39
N ASP A 62 5.43 -5.81 -5.33
CA ASP A 62 5.24 -4.91 -6.49
C ASP A 62 6.41 -4.97 -7.49
N GLY A 63 7.62 -5.29 -7.02
CA GLY A 63 8.77 -5.47 -7.90
C GLY A 63 9.91 -6.22 -7.23
N PHE A 64 10.74 -6.89 -8.05
CA PHE A 64 11.84 -7.72 -7.54
C PHE A 64 12.85 -6.90 -6.73
N ASN A 65 13.27 -5.73 -7.23
CA ASN A 65 14.37 -4.97 -6.63
C ASN A 65 14.09 -4.56 -5.19
N SER A 66 12.92 -3.98 -4.92
CA SER A 66 12.53 -3.50 -3.59
C SER A 66 12.25 -4.67 -2.64
N THR A 67 11.49 -5.67 -3.09
CA THR A 67 11.18 -6.85 -2.28
C THR A 67 12.45 -7.64 -1.94
N TYR A 68 13.32 -7.91 -2.90
CA TYR A 68 14.58 -8.60 -2.64
C TYR A 68 15.52 -7.78 -1.76
N ALA A 69 15.61 -6.45 -1.94
CA ALA A 69 16.42 -5.60 -1.09
C ALA A 69 16.00 -5.68 0.38
N ILE A 70 14.70 -5.62 0.68
CA ILE A 70 14.21 -5.76 2.06
C ILE A 70 14.38 -7.18 2.57
N ALA A 71 14.04 -8.21 1.79
CA ALA A 71 14.24 -9.60 2.16
C ALA A 71 15.71 -9.90 2.50
N SER A 72 16.66 -9.36 1.72
CA SER A 72 18.10 -9.52 1.96
C SER A 72 18.57 -8.89 3.26
N LEU A 73 17.99 -7.74 3.66
CA LEU A 73 18.32 -7.06 4.91
C LEU A 73 17.74 -7.79 6.12
N ILE A 74 16.49 -8.25 6.03
CA ILE A 74 15.82 -9.05 7.06
C ILE A 74 16.60 -10.35 7.31
N SER A 75 17.07 -10.99 6.24
CA SER A 75 17.74 -12.31 6.31
C SER A 75 19.14 -12.29 6.92
N LYS A 76 19.76 -11.11 7.11
CA LYS A 76 21.11 -11.01 7.69
C LYS A 76 21.11 -11.48 9.15
N GLU A 77 22.08 -12.34 9.49
CA GLU A 77 22.28 -12.82 10.88
C GLU A 77 22.52 -11.67 11.85
N GLU A 78 23.35 -10.72 11.44
CA GLU A 78 23.60 -9.48 12.14
C GLU A 78 23.41 -8.30 11.18
N LEU A 79 22.68 -7.29 11.64
CA LEU A 79 22.38 -6.08 10.91
C LEU A 79 23.01 -4.88 11.61
N ASP A 80 24.08 -4.37 11.02
CA ASP A 80 24.71 -3.11 11.43
C ASP A 80 23.87 -1.92 10.97
N LEU A 81 23.53 -1.05 11.93
CA LEU A 81 22.83 0.19 11.68
C LEU A 81 23.66 1.35 12.23
N PRO A 82 23.96 2.39 11.44
CA PRO A 82 24.63 3.58 11.94
C PRO A 82 23.91 4.17 13.15
N GLY A 83 24.64 4.43 14.24
CA GLY A 83 24.10 4.99 15.48
C GLY A 83 23.50 3.97 16.45
N VAL A 84 23.50 2.67 16.12
CA VAL A 84 23.13 1.60 17.05
C VAL A 84 24.41 0.92 17.53
N GLU A 85 24.64 0.89 18.84
CA GLU A 85 25.91 0.44 19.44
C GLU A 85 26.29 -1.01 19.12
N ARG A 86 25.30 -1.89 18.93
CA ARG A 86 25.50 -3.31 18.69
C ARG A 86 24.72 -3.76 17.45
N PRO A 87 25.28 -4.68 16.64
CA PRO A 87 24.55 -5.27 15.53
C PRO A 87 23.23 -5.88 16.01
N LEU A 88 22.16 -5.69 15.23
CA LEU A 88 20.86 -6.29 15.54
C LEU A 88 20.82 -7.70 15.00
N ARG A 89 20.60 -8.68 15.88
CA ARG A 89 20.39 -10.08 15.47
C ARG A 89 19.14 -10.22 14.61
N ARG A 90 19.16 -11.20 13.69
CA ARG A 90 18.01 -11.59 12.88
C ARG A 90 16.78 -11.91 13.75
N GLY A 91 15.59 -11.60 13.25
CA GLY A 91 14.36 -12.07 13.85
C GLY A 91 14.25 -13.60 13.84
N GLU A 92 13.75 -14.16 14.94
CA GLU A 92 13.34 -15.56 15.02
C GLU A 92 11.97 -15.78 14.36
N ILE A 93 11.16 -14.71 14.34
CA ILE A 93 9.84 -14.67 13.72
C ILE A 93 9.84 -13.56 12.66
N LEU A 94 9.28 -13.85 11.49
CA LEU A 94 8.94 -12.88 10.45
C LEU A 94 7.41 -12.80 10.33
N ILE A 95 6.88 -11.59 10.46
CA ILE A 95 5.46 -11.28 10.26
C ILE A 95 5.30 -10.49 8.96
N MET A 96 4.52 -11.03 8.02
CA MET A 96 4.07 -10.33 6.82
C MET A 96 2.69 -9.72 7.07
N GLY A 97 2.65 -8.38 7.17
CA GLY A 97 1.53 -7.62 7.72
C GLY A 97 0.46 -7.17 6.74
N GLY A 98 0.28 -7.83 5.60
CA GLY A 98 -0.63 -7.39 4.53
C GLY A 98 0.05 -7.27 3.17
N ASP A 99 -0.75 -7.43 2.10
CA ASP A 99 -0.39 -7.29 0.68
C ASP A 99 0.94 -7.93 0.31
N GLN A 100 0.96 -9.25 0.15
CA GLN A 100 2.20 -9.95 -0.20
C GLN A 100 2.47 -10.01 -1.71
N VAL A 101 1.53 -9.56 -2.54
CA VAL A 101 1.63 -9.60 -3.99
C VAL A 101 0.87 -8.44 -4.65
N TYR A 102 1.45 -7.86 -5.70
CA TYR A 102 0.77 -6.90 -6.57
C TYR A 102 0.89 -7.30 -8.05
N PRO A 103 -0.03 -6.85 -8.91
CA PRO A 103 -1.24 -6.09 -8.58
C PRO A 103 -2.40 -7.00 -8.17
N THR A 104 -2.34 -8.27 -8.51
CA THR A 104 -3.38 -9.26 -8.23
C THR A 104 -2.74 -10.58 -7.82
N PRO A 105 -3.43 -11.38 -6.99
CA PRO A 105 -2.90 -12.61 -6.46
C PRO A 105 -3.00 -13.72 -7.51
N GLY A 106 -2.24 -14.78 -7.28
CA GLY A 106 -2.17 -15.92 -8.17
C GLY A 106 -0.86 -16.69 -7.97
N LYS A 107 -0.85 -17.97 -8.33
CA LYS A 107 0.31 -18.85 -8.13
C LYS A 107 1.58 -18.25 -8.76
N GLU A 108 1.50 -17.85 -10.03
CA GLU A 108 2.61 -17.23 -10.74
C GLU A 108 2.99 -15.89 -10.10
N GLY A 109 2.01 -15.04 -9.78
CA GLY A 109 2.24 -13.73 -9.15
C GLY A 109 3.00 -13.83 -7.83
N TYR A 110 2.53 -14.66 -6.90
CA TYR A 110 3.22 -14.94 -5.63
C TYR A 110 4.61 -15.52 -5.85
N HIS A 111 4.74 -16.49 -6.76
CA HIS A 111 6.01 -17.14 -7.01
C HIS A 111 7.05 -16.12 -7.48
N GLU A 112 6.68 -15.32 -8.47
CA GLU A 112 7.54 -14.36 -9.14
C GLU A 112 7.90 -13.16 -8.29
N ARG A 113 6.96 -12.70 -7.45
CA ARG A 113 7.06 -11.40 -6.79
C ARG A 113 7.37 -11.48 -5.30
N LEU A 114 7.12 -12.62 -4.67
CA LEU A 114 7.41 -12.86 -3.26
C LEU A 114 8.34 -14.06 -3.06
N VAL A 115 7.92 -15.25 -3.50
CA VAL A 115 8.62 -16.51 -3.18
C VAL A 115 10.02 -16.51 -3.76
N ALA A 116 10.20 -16.18 -5.03
CA ALA A 116 11.50 -16.17 -5.68
C ALA A 116 12.48 -15.15 -5.04
N PRO A 117 12.08 -13.89 -4.78
CA PRO A 117 12.90 -12.97 -3.98
C PRO A 117 13.31 -13.51 -2.61
N TYR A 118 12.37 -14.01 -1.81
CA TYR A 118 12.68 -14.51 -0.46
C TYR A 118 13.47 -15.83 -0.48
N ALA A 119 13.23 -16.68 -1.48
CA ALA A 119 13.98 -17.93 -1.65
C ALA A 119 15.42 -17.71 -2.12
N ALA A 120 15.70 -16.55 -2.73
CA ALA A 120 17.03 -16.16 -3.17
C ALA A 120 17.87 -15.48 -2.07
N THR A 121 17.36 -15.30 -0.85
CA THR A 121 18.16 -14.76 0.25
C THR A 121 19.09 -15.82 0.84
N PRO A 122 20.20 -15.42 1.50
CA PRO A 122 21.14 -16.37 2.11
C PRO A 122 20.46 -17.35 3.07
N ARG A 123 20.78 -18.64 2.93
CA ARG A 123 20.28 -19.72 3.79
C ARG A 123 21.28 -20.01 4.91
N THR A 124 21.42 -19.08 5.85
CA THR A 124 22.34 -19.25 6.99
C THR A 124 21.57 -19.37 8.31
N GLY A 125 22.11 -20.14 9.25
CA GLY A 125 21.53 -20.33 10.58
C GLY A 125 20.23 -21.14 10.61
N ALA A 126 19.47 -20.99 11.70
CA ALA A 126 18.18 -21.67 11.90
C ALA A 126 17.08 -21.07 11.01
N SER A 127 16.07 -21.89 10.69
CA SER A 127 14.87 -21.43 9.99
C SER A 127 14.15 -20.34 10.78
N VAL A 128 13.56 -19.37 10.06
CA VAL A 128 12.75 -18.30 10.64
C VAL A 128 11.28 -18.71 10.58
N ASP A 129 10.55 -18.54 11.67
CA ASP A 129 9.11 -18.80 11.70
C ASP A 129 8.37 -17.68 10.98
N LEU A 130 7.62 -18.01 9.93
CA LEU A 130 6.90 -17.06 9.09
C LEU A 130 5.40 -17.14 9.35
N PHE A 131 4.81 -15.99 9.66
CA PHE A 131 3.38 -15.79 9.73
C PHE A 131 2.98 -14.62 8.83
N ALA A 132 1.77 -14.66 8.28
CA ALA A 132 1.26 -13.65 7.38
C ALA A 132 -0.22 -13.38 7.65
N ILE A 133 -0.65 -12.14 7.42
CA ILE A 133 -2.08 -11.79 7.29
C ILE A 133 -2.32 -11.23 5.88
N PRO A 134 -3.48 -11.51 5.28
CA PRO A 134 -3.79 -11.04 3.94
C PRO A 134 -4.19 -9.55 3.96
N GLY A 135 -3.75 -8.80 2.95
CA GLY A 135 -4.32 -7.50 2.60
C GLY A 135 -5.35 -7.60 1.48
N ASN A 136 -5.84 -6.46 1.00
CA ASN A 136 -6.83 -6.39 -0.07
C ASN A 136 -6.31 -7.04 -1.37
N HIS A 137 -5.02 -6.89 -1.69
CA HIS A 137 -4.46 -7.50 -2.90
C HIS A 137 -4.32 -9.02 -2.80
N ASP A 138 -4.23 -9.59 -1.60
CA ASP A 138 -4.26 -11.04 -1.39
C ASP A 138 -5.68 -11.61 -1.51
N TRP A 139 -6.70 -10.77 -1.27
CA TRP A 139 -8.11 -11.17 -1.27
C TRP A 139 -8.79 -11.20 -2.64
N TYR A 140 -8.19 -10.62 -3.70
CA TYR A 140 -8.84 -10.53 -5.01
C TYR A 140 -9.10 -11.88 -5.69
N ASP A 141 -8.46 -12.98 -5.28
CA ASP A 141 -8.81 -14.36 -5.74
C ASP A 141 -9.64 -15.15 -4.70
N GLY A 142 -10.24 -14.47 -3.74
CA GLY A 142 -10.97 -15.10 -2.63
C GLY A 142 -10.04 -15.86 -1.68
N LEU A 143 -8.82 -15.35 -1.45
CA LEU A 143 -7.82 -15.86 -0.51
C LEU A 143 -7.18 -17.22 -0.90
N THR A 144 -7.53 -17.79 -2.06
CA THR A 144 -7.12 -19.14 -2.43
C THR A 144 -5.60 -19.29 -2.53
N SER A 145 -4.93 -18.33 -3.18
CA SER A 145 -3.47 -18.39 -3.35
C SER A 145 -2.73 -18.15 -2.03
N PHE A 146 -3.22 -17.22 -1.21
CA PHE A 146 -2.70 -16.95 0.13
C PHE A 146 -2.75 -18.23 0.99
N SER A 147 -3.92 -18.86 1.11
CA SER A 147 -4.10 -20.05 1.94
C SER A 147 -3.19 -21.20 1.51
N ARG A 148 -3.00 -21.39 0.20
CA ARG A 148 -2.09 -22.44 -0.32
C ARG A 148 -0.63 -22.19 0.05
N LEU A 149 -0.22 -20.92 0.12
CA LEU A 149 1.16 -20.55 0.37
C LEU A 149 1.48 -20.52 1.87
N PHE A 150 0.63 -19.88 2.67
CA PHE A 150 0.90 -19.64 4.09
C PHE A 150 0.21 -20.61 5.03
N CYS A 151 -1.01 -21.06 4.71
CA CYS A 151 -1.84 -21.88 5.59
C CYS A 151 -1.64 -23.41 5.45
N GLN A 152 -0.59 -23.85 4.73
CA GLN A 152 -0.29 -25.27 4.49
C GLN A 152 1.07 -25.71 5.06
N GLN A 153 1.64 -24.93 5.98
CA GLN A 153 2.88 -25.25 6.68
C GLN A 153 4.05 -25.61 5.74
N ARG A 154 4.30 -24.72 4.77
CA ARG A 154 5.32 -24.86 3.73
C ARG A 154 6.55 -24.01 4.06
N SER A 155 7.62 -24.13 3.27
CA SER A 155 8.80 -23.28 3.39
C SER A 155 8.97 -22.36 2.19
N ILE A 156 9.33 -21.11 2.44
CA ILE A 156 9.72 -20.10 1.46
C ILE A 156 11.18 -19.75 1.74
N GLY A 157 12.10 -20.35 1.00
CA GLY A 157 13.52 -20.18 1.28
C GLY A 157 13.89 -20.72 2.67
N HIS A 158 14.36 -19.84 3.54
CA HIS A 158 14.72 -20.15 4.94
C HIS A 158 13.57 -19.89 5.93
N CYS A 159 12.42 -19.43 5.44
CA CYS A 159 11.24 -19.12 6.24
C CYS A 159 10.27 -20.32 6.24
N ALA A 160 9.82 -20.77 7.41
CA ALA A 160 8.86 -21.86 7.56
C ALA A 160 7.51 -21.32 8.02
N THR A 161 6.43 -21.60 7.28
CA THR A 161 5.08 -21.20 7.68
C THR A 161 4.49 -22.19 8.66
N HIS A 162 3.66 -21.71 9.59
CA HIS A 162 3.10 -22.54 10.67
C HIS A 162 1.58 -22.44 10.80
N GLN A 163 1.01 -21.31 10.40
CA GLN A 163 -0.43 -21.07 10.45
C GLN A 163 -1.19 -22.01 9.51
N THR A 164 -2.45 -22.23 9.84
CA THR A 164 -3.44 -22.95 9.02
C THR A 164 -4.68 -22.10 8.75
N ARG A 165 -4.66 -20.84 9.18
CA ARG A 165 -5.70 -19.82 8.98
C ARG A 165 -5.07 -18.49 8.59
N SER A 166 -5.86 -17.59 8.04
CA SER A 166 -5.43 -16.23 7.67
C SER A 166 -5.19 -15.26 8.83
N TYR A 167 -5.58 -15.65 10.05
CA TYR A 167 -5.37 -14.91 11.30
C TYR A 167 -4.71 -15.82 12.33
N PHE A 168 -4.02 -15.25 13.32
CA PHE A 168 -3.29 -16.03 14.31
C PHE A 168 -3.03 -15.25 15.61
N ALA A 169 -2.56 -15.97 16.63
CA ALA A 169 -2.12 -15.39 17.90
C ALA A 169 -0.83 -16.08 18.36
N ILE A 170 0.13 -15.28 18.83
CA ILE A 170 1.40 -15.75 19.37
C ILE A 170 1.53 -15.25 20.81
N ARG A 171 1.69 -16.16 21.76
CA ARG A 171 2.07 -15.84 23.13
C ARG A 171 3.58 -15.60 23.17
N LEU A 172 3.99 -14.41 23.59
CA LEU A 172 5.37 -13.97 23.63
C LEU A 172 5.86 -13.85 25.09
N PRO A 173 7.18 -13.75 25.32
CA PRO A 173 7.74 -13.56 26.65
C PRO A 173 7.23 -12.29 27.34
N HIS A 174 7.35 -12.25 28.67
CA HIS A 174 7.10 -11.05 29.48
C HIS A 174 5.67 -10.50 29.34
N HIS A 175 4.69 -11.40 29.27
CA HIS A 175 3.25 -11.07 29.21
C HIS A 175 2.87 -10.27 27.95
N TRP A 176 3.57 -10.53 26.84
CA TRP A 176 3.22 -9.98 25.54
C TRP A 176 2.44 -11.00 24.71
N TRP A 177 1.53 -10.51 23.90
CA TRP A 177 0.79 -11.26 22.91
C TRP A 177 0.87 -10.52 21.58
N LEU A 178 1.05 -11.26 20.50
CA LEU A 178 0.85 -10.75 19.15
C LEU A 178 -0.46 -11.32 18.61
N ILE A 179 -1.39 -10.44 18.27
CA ILE A 179 -2.69 -10.78 17.69
C ILE A 179 -2.69 -10.24 16.26
N ALA A 180 -2.94 -11.10 15.29
CA ALA A 180 -2.97 -10.71 13.87
C ALA A 180 -4.33 -11.05 13.28
N VAL A 181 -5.02 -10.04 12.75
CA VAL A 181 -6.43 -10.09 12.36
C VAL A 181 -6.56 -10.00 10.84
N ASP A 182 -7.42 -10.84 10.27
CA ASP A 182 -7.84 -10.78 8.87
C ASP A 182 -9.19 -10.07 8.78
N ILE A 183 -9.18 -8.89 8.17
CA ILE A 183 -10.33 -7.98 8.08
C ILE A 183 -10.98 -7.98 6.67
N GLN A 184 -10.59 -8.88 5.77
CA GLN A 184 -11.14 -8.96 4.41
C GLN A 184 -11.06 -7.61 3.64
N LEU A 185 -12.02 -7.35 2.74
CA LEU A 185 -12.10 -6.16 1.88
C LEU A 185 -13.00 -5.04 2.46
N GLU A 186 -13.88 -5.36 3.41
CA GLU A 186 -14.85 -4.41 4.00
C GLU A 186 -14.63 -4.19 5.50
N SER A 187 -13.42 -4.51 5.96
CA SER A 187 -13.00 -4.49 7.36
C SER A 187 -13.82 -5.44 8.27
N ASP A 188 -14.31 -6.56 7.73
CA ASP A 188 -15.22 -7.50 8.41
C ASP A 188 -14.48 -8.64 9.13
N ILE A 189 -14.95 -8.97 10.34
CA ILE A 189 -14.40 -10.04 11.19
C ILE A 189 -15.47 -11.11 11.37
N ASP A 190 -15.21 -12.29 10.82
CA ASP A 190 -16.14 -13.41 10.84
C ASP A 190 -16.25 -14.07 12.23
N MET A 191 -17.40 -14.71 12.50
CA MET A 191 -17.66 -15.33 13.81
C MET A 191 -16.62 -16.40 14.21
N PRO A 192 -16.13 -17.28 13.31
CA PRO A 192 -15.08 -18.23 13.64
C PRO A 192 -13.77 -17.59 14.15
N GLN A 193 -13.41 -16.43 13.59
CA GLN A 193 -12.25 -15.65 14.03
C GLN A 193 -12.50 -15.03 15.40
N VAL A 194 -13.70 -14.49 15.63
CA VAL A 194 -14.10 -13.99 16.97
C VAL A 194 -14.04 -15.11 18.02
N ASP A 195 -14.55 -16.30 17.71
CA ASP A 195 -14.54 -17.44 18.64
C ASP A 195 -13.14 -17.98 18.91
N TYR A 196 -12.28 -17.98 17.88
CA TYR A 196 -10.85 -18.23 18.05
C TYR A 196 -10.24 -17.22 19.04
N PHE A 197 -10.42 -15.92 18.83
CA PHE A 197 -9.85 -14.90 19.72
C PHE A 197 -10.45 -14.89 21.12
N LYS A 198 -11.73 -15.23 21.31
CA LYS A 198 -12.30 -15.48 22.64
C LYS A 198 -11.59 -16.63 23.36
N THR A 199 -11.20 -17.66 22.63
CA THR A 199 -10.43 -18.79 23.19
C THR A 199 -9.01 -18.37 23.56
N VAL A 200 -8.38 -17.51 22.75
CA VAL A 200 -7.08 -16.90 23.07
C VAL A 200 -7.20 -16.01 24.33
N ALA A 201 -8.21 -15.15 24.39
CA ALA A 201 -8.42 -14.19 25.48
C ALA A 201 -8.61 -14.86 26.84
N LYS A 202 -9.19 -16.08 26.90
CA LYS A 202 -9.28 -16.87 28.13
C LYS A 202 -7.91 -17.21 28.75
N LYS A 203 -6.83 -17.12 27.97
CA LYS A 203 -5.45 -17.36 28.43
C LYS A 203 -4.71 -16.07 28.78
N MET A 204 -5.33 -14.91 28.57
CA MET A 204 -4.77 -13.61 28.92
C MET A 204 -5.10 -13.25 30.37
N GLY A 205 -4.13 -12.67 31.07
CA GLY A 205 -4.32 -12.15 32.43
C GLY A 205 -4.34 -10.62 32.49
N LYS A 206 -4.82 -10.06 33.62
CA LYS A 206 -4.76 -8.62 33.88
C LYS A 206 -3.32 -8.13 33.75
N GLY A 207 -3.08 -7.15 32.88
CA GLY A 207 -1.75 -6.57 32.64
C GLY A 207 -0.97 -7.21 31.49
N ASP A 208 -1.52 -8.22 30.82
CA ASP A 208 -1.00 -8.69 29.54
C ASP A 208 -1.07 -7.57 28.49
N LYS A 209 -0.11 -7.56 27.58
CA LYS A 209 0.11 -6.50 26.58
C LYS A 209 -0.04 -7.06 25.18
N ILE A 210 -0.68 -6.31 24.30
CA ILE A 210 -0.96 -6.76 22.93
C ILE A 210 -0.20 -5.90 21.90
N ILE A 211 0.44 -6.60 20.96
CA ILE A 211 0.81 -6.11 19.63
C ILE A 211 -0.32 -6.53 18.69
N LEU A 212 -1.08 -5.58 18.18
CA LEU A 212 -2.18 -5.81 17.25
C LEU A 212 -1.71 -5.56 15.81
N CYS A 213 -1.75 -6.58 14.96
CA CYS A 213 -1.40 -6.49 13.55
C CYS A 213 -2.68 -6.54 12.70
N THR A 214 -2.85 -5.56 11.83
CA THR A 214 -3.94 -5.46 10.85
C THR A 214 -3.34 -5.18 9.48
N PRO A 215 -4.00 -5.55 8.36
CA PRO A 215 -3.43 -5.27 7.05
C PRO A 215 -3.46 -3.78 6.72
N GLU A 216 -4.49 -3.07 7.16
CA GLU A 216 -4.67 -1.63 6.91
C GLU A 216 -4.66 -0.81 8.21
N PRO A 217 -4.24 0.47 8.18
CA PRO A 217 -4.18 1.34 9.34
C PRO A 217 -5.54 1.97 9.59
N ASP A 218 -6.40 1.27 10.33
CA ASP A 218 -7.76 1.70 10.69
C ASP A 218 -7.78 3.07 11.39
N TRP A 219 -6.73 3.40 12.15
CA TRP A 219 -6.58 4.71 12.78
C TRP A 219 -6.34 5.85 11.79
N ILE A 220 -5.87 5.59 10.57
CA ILE A 220 -5.75 6.61 9.52
C ILE A 220 -7.08 6.72 8.78
N TYR A 221 -7.59 5.61 8.26
CA TYR A 221 -8.84 5.57 7.49
C TYR A 221 -10.06 5.97 8.30
N GLY A 222 -10.06 5.65 9.58
CA GLY A 222 -11.04 6.07 10.54
C GLY A 222 -11.14 7.59 10.74
N ASN A 223 -10.02 8.31 10.62
CA ASN A 223 -9.98 9.77 10.79
C ASN A 223 -10.17 10.51 9.45
N ILE A 224 -9.79 9.90 8.33
CA ILE A 224 -9.90 10.53 7.00
C ILE A 224 -11.26 10.25 6.35
N TYR A 225 -11.74 9.01 6.40
CA TYR A 225 -12.87 8.55 5.57
C TYR A 225 -14.14 8.28 6.39
N SER A 226 -14.07 7.40 7.38
CA SER A 226 -15.26 6.99 8.13
C SER A 226 -14.91 6.30 9.44
N ALA A 227 -15.64 6.61 10.53
CA ALA A 227 -15.50 5.90 11.80
C ALA A 227 -15.75 4.37 11.68
N LYS A 228 -16.43 3.90 10.61
CA LYS A 228 -16.67 2.46 10.37
C LYS A 228 -15.40 1.62 10.45
N TYR A 229 -14.27 2.12 9.93
CA TYR A 229 -12.99 1.40 9.94
C TYR A 229 -12.50 1.09 11.37
N LYS A 230 -12.78 1.97 12.34
CA LYS A 230 -12.36 1.79 13.75
C LYS A 230 -13.26 0.82 14.52
N ASN A 231 -14.54 0.75 14.15
CA ASN A 231 -15.55 0.11 15.00
C ASN A 231 -15.35 -1.40 15.17
N ASN A 232 -14.94 -2.11 14.11
CA ASN A 232 -14.84 -3.58 14.14
C ASN A 232 -13.65 -4.06 14.98
N LEU A 233 -12.54 -3.32 14.97
CA LEU A 233 -11.39 -3.62 15.83
C LEU A 233 -11.63 -3.19 17.28
N ALA A 234 -12.33 -2.08 17.49
CA ALA A 234 -12.73 -1.65 18.83
C ALA A 234 -13.56 -2.72 19.56
N PHE A 235 -14.40 -3.49 18.84
CA PHE A 235 -15.11 -4.63 19.42
C PHE A 235 -14.16 -5.69 20.00
N LEU A 236 -13.11 -6.07 19.27
CA LEU A 236 -12.13 -7.05 19.77
C LEU A 236 -11.42 -6.53 21.03
N GLU A 237 -10.99 -5.27 21.02
CA GLU A 237 -10.30 -4.67 22.16
C GLU A 237 -11.20 -4.58 23.41
N THR A 238 -12.44 -4.15 23.25
CA THR A 238 -13.37 -3.89 24.38
C THR A 238 -14.06 -5.15 24.90
N HIS A 239 -14.47 -6.07 24.02
CA HIS A 239 -15.32 -7.19 24.40
C HIS A 239 -14.57 -8.53 24.44
N VAL A 240 -13.49 -8.69 23.66
CA VAL A 240 -12.75 -9.94 23.59
C VAL A 240 -11.50 -9.88 24.47
N PHE A 241 -10.66 -8.86 24.30
CA PHE A 241 -9.37 -8.71 24.98
C PHE A 241 -9.42 -7.88 26.26
N LYS A 242 -10.56 -7.81 26.94
CA LYS A 242 -10.84 -6.92 28.09
C LYS A 242 -9.83 -6.96 29.25
N GLU A 243 -9.09 -8.05 29.42
CA GLU A 243 -8.09 -8.20 30.49
C GLU A 243 -6.69 -7.69 30.08
N ALA A 244 -6.48 -7.43 28.79
CA ALA A 244 -5.19 -7.05 28.21
C ALA A 244 -5.30 -5.69 27.51
N LYS A 245 -4.17 -4.99 27.37
CA LYS A 245 -4.12 -3.66 26.73
C LYS A 245 -3.31 -3.70 25.43
N VAL A 246 -3.84 -3.09 24.36
CA VAL A 246 -3.08 -2.87 23.13
C VAL A 246 -2.06 -1.73 23.34
N TRP A 247 -0.78 -2.06 23.18
CA TRP A 247 0.33 -1.11 23.33
C TRP A 247 0.98 -0.74 22.00
N LEU A 248 0.84 -1.59 20.99
CA LEU A 248 1.41 -1.41 19.68
C LEU A 248 0.41 -1.87 18.61
N ARG A 249 0.02 -0.98 17.71
CA ARG A 249 -0.71 -1.33 16.48
C ARG A 249 0.23 -1.25 15.28
N LEU A 250 0.22 -2.28 14.45
CA LEU A 250 1.05 -2.41 13.25
C LEU A 250 0.17 -2.63 12.03
N ALA A 251 0.42 -1.86 10.97
CA ALA A 251 -0.28 -2.03 9.71
C ALA A 251 0.58 -1.72 8.48
N GLY A 252 0.15 -2.24 7.33
CA GLY A 252 0.65 -1.93 5.99
C GLY A 252 -0.29 -1.01 5.23
N ASP A 253 -0.58 -1.37 3.97
CA ASP A 253 -1.47 -0.78 2.96
C ASP A 253 -1.07 0.63 2.51
N LEU A 254 -0.59 1.46 3.44
CA LEU A 254 0.08 2.71 3.14
C LEU A 254 1.59 2.49 3.03
N HIS A 255 2.11 2.61 1.81
CA HIS A 255 3.46 2.17 1.44
C HIS A 255 4.60 3.09 1.89
N HIS A 256 4.54 3.57 3.12
CA HIS A 256 5.53 4.40 3.78
C HIS A 256 5.69 3.98 5.24
N TYR A 257 6.59 4.63 5.97
CA TYR A 257 6.62 4.55 7.42
C TYR A 257 5.95 5.78 8.02
N ARG A 258 5.08 5.58 9.00
CA ARG A 258 4.52 6.65 9.83
C ARG A 258 4.25 6.12 11.22
N ARG A 259 4.69 6.87 12.23
CA ARG A 259 4.43 6.58 13.64
C ARG A 259 3.58 7.67 14.27
N HIS A 260 2.57 7.23 14.98
CA HIS A 260 1.74 8.02 15.87
C HIS A 260 1.91 7.52 17.30
N GLU A 261 2.05 8.46 18.23
CA GLU A 261 2.25 8.18 19.65
C GLU A 261 1.21 8.91 20.48
N SER A 262 0.61 8.19 21.42
CA SER A 262 -0.33 8.78 22.37
C SER A 262 0.36 9.32 23.62
N THR A 263 -0.35 10.11 24.40
CA THR A 263 0.13 10.61 25.69
C THR A 263 0.40 9.51 26.70
N SER A 264 -0.31 8.38 26.60
CA SER A 264 -0.06 7.20 27.46
C SER A 264 1.06 6.29 26.95
N GLY A 265 1.72 6.64 25.84
CA GLY A 265 2.85 5.91 25.27
C GLY A 265 2.46 4.75 24.36
N VAL A 266 1.18 4.63 23.98
CA VAL A 266 0.71 3.65 22.98
C VAL A 266 1.21 4.08 21.60
N GLN A 267 1.64 3.11 20.81
CA GLN A 267 2.24 3.35 19.49
C GLN A 267 1.34 2.78 18.39
N ASN A 268 1.05 3.58 17.37
CA ASN A 268 0.44 3.13 16.13
C ASN A 268 1.45 3.35 15.00
N ILE A 269 1.82 2.29 14.28
CA ILE A 269 2.87 2.33 13.26
C ILE A 269 2.36 1.74 11.95
N THR A 270 2.31 2.58 10.92
CA THR A 270 2.24 2.15 9.53
C THR A 270 3.65 1.84 9.05
N ALA A 271 3.89 0.63 8.54
CA ALA A 271 5.19 0.16 8.06
C ALA A 271 5.07 -0.61 6.73
N GLY A 272 4.48 0.03 5.72
CA GLY A 272 4.21 -0.56 4.41
C GLY A 272 5.36 -0.50 3.41
N GLY A 273 6.59 -0.59 3.88
CA GLY A 273 7.77 -0.35 3.07
C GLY A 273 8.36 -1.58 2.39
N GLY A 274 7.69 -2.73 2.38
CA GLY A 274 8.31 -4.03 2.11
C GLY A 274 8.70 -4.28 0.66
N GLY A 275 8.04 -3.62 -0.30
CA GLY A 275 8.26 -3.86 -1.72
C GLY A 275 7.47 -2.97 -2.66
N ALA A 276 6.27 -2.53 -2.24
CA ALA A 276 5.35 -1.73 -3.02
C ALA A 276 5.90 -0.37 -3.44
N PHE A 277 5.32 0.29 -4.45
CA PHE A 277 5.68 1.67 -4.78
C PHE A 277 5.45 2.57 -3.56
N LEU A 278 6.29 3.59 -3.34
CA LEU A 278 6.14 4.49 -2.20
C LEU A 278 4.79 5.24 -2.21
N HIS A 279 4.10 5.38 -1.08
CA HIS A 279 3.00 6.36 -0.91
C HIS A 279 3.49 7.69 -0.33
N PRO A 280 2.77 8.80 -0.56
CA PRO A 280 3.17 10.09 -0.01
C PRO A 280 2.90 10.20 1.49
N THR A 281 3.87 10.73 2.23
CA THR A 281 3.71 11.18 3.62
C THR A 281 3.12 12.59 3.79
N HIS A 282 2.90 13.35 2.70
CA HIS A 282 2.43 14.75 2.72
C HIS A 282 0.99 14.95 2.18
N GLY A 283 0.19 13.89 2.19
CA GLY A 283 -1.22 13.90 1.74
C GLY A 283 -2.17 14.56 2.73
N GLU A 284 -3.28 13.89 3.06
CA GLU A 284 -4.24 14.40 4.05
C GLU A 284 -3.61 14.57 5.44
N ASP A 285 -4.08 15.57 6.19
CA ASP A 285 -3.53 15.91 7.49
C ASP A 285 -3.93 14.87 8.52
N VAL A 286 -2.93 14.17 9.02
CA VAL A 286 -3.04 13.18 10.09
C VAL A 286 -1.98 13.45 11.16
N ASN A 287 -1.59 14.71 11.36
CA ASN A 287 -0.64 15.05 12.40
C ASN A 287 -1.18 14.76 13.80
N GLU A 288 -2.49 14.87 13.99
CA GLU A 288 -3.21 14.46 15.19
C GLU A 288 -4.42 13.60 14.78
N ILE A 289 -4.59 12.46 15.43
CA ILE A 289 -5.65 11.48 15.14
C ILE A 289 -6.20 10.88 16.43
N THR A 290 -7.40 10.31 16.37
CA THR A 290 -7.95 9.49 17.48
C THR A 290 -7.92 8.01 17.14
N ALA A 291 -7.58 7.15 18.10
CA ALA A 291 -7.55 5.70 17.90
C ALA A 291 -7.80 4.90 19.18
N GLY A 292 -8.08 3.61 19.02
CA GLY A 292 -8.42 2.72 20.12
C GLY A 292 -9.84 2.93 20.64
N PRO A 293 -10.27 2.08 21.60
CA PRO A 293 -11.63 2.06 22.09
C PRO A 293 -12.00 3.32 22.91
N ASP A 294 -11.01 3.91 23.60
CA ASP A 294 -11.20 5.10 24.42
C ASP A 294 -11.11 6.40 23.61
N GLY A 295 -10.86 6.31 22.30
CA GLY A 295 -10.69 7.48 21.43
C GLY A 295 -9.47 8.34 21.80
N GLU A 296 -8.40 7.73 22.32
CA GLU A 296 -7.20 8.44 22.74
C GLU A 296 -6.60 9.23 21.57
N THR A 297 -6.05 10.41 21.86
CA THR A 297 -5.39 11.26 20.88
C THR A 297 -3.94 10.84 20.68
N PHE A 298 -3.54 10.68 19.42
CA PHE A 298 -2.17 10.37 19.02
C PHE A 298 -1.62 11.47 18.13
N ARG A 299 -0.32 11.74 18.27
CA ARG A 299 0.42 12.71 17.45
C ARG A 299 1.45 12.03 16.58
N CYS A 300 1.57 12.49 15.34
CA CYS A 300 2.58 12.00 14.40
C CYS A 300 3.97 12.35 14.92
N ALA A 301 4.77 11.33 15.23
CA ALA A 301 6.09 11.47 15.83
C ALA A 301 7.23 11.20 14.82
N GLY A 302 6.97 10.41 13.78
CA GLY A 302 7.98 10.08 12.76
C GLY A 302 7.36 9.68 11.43
N THR A 303 8.03 10.03 10.33
CA THR A 303 7.65 9.60 8.96
C THR A 303 8.89 9.27 8.15
N PHE A 304 8.74 8.37 7.18
CA PHE A 304 9.78 8.12 6.19
C PHE A 304 9.17 7.79 4.83
N PRO A 305 9.41 8.63 3.80
CA PRO A 305 10.23 9.84 3.81
C PRO A 305 9.64 11.00 4.64
N ASP A 306 10.49 11.96 4.97
CA ASP A 306 10.04 13.26 5.49
C ASP A 306 9.03 13.92 4.53
N PRO A 307 7.98 14.63 5.02
CA PRO A 307 6.95 15.20 4.18
C PRO A 307 7.47 16.21 3.14
N ALA A 308 8.56 16.93 3.43
CA ALA A 308 9.17 17.85 2.46
C ALA A 308 9.83 17.11 1.30
N ILE A 309 10.52 15.99 1.58
CA ILE A 309 11.09 15.11 0.55
C ILE A 309 9.97 14.51 -0.30
N SER A 310 8.92 14.01 0.38
CA SER A 310 7.72 13.47 -0.25
C SER A 310 7.07 14.47 -1.21
N ARG A 311 6.87 15.72 -0.79
CA ARG A 311 6.32 16.80 -1.63
C ARG A 311 7.19 17.11 -2.85
N ARG A 312 8.52 17.06 -2.69
CA ARG A 312 9.45 17.24 -3.81
C ARG A 312 9.39 16.07 -4.80
N LEU A 313 9.20 14.83 -4.33
CA LEU A 313 9.06 13.67 -5.21
C LEU A 313 7.83 13.79 -6.13
N ALA A 314 6.74 14.38 -5.65
CA ALA A 314 5.53 14.58 -6.44
C ALA A 314 5.76 15.37 -7.75
N TYR A 315 6.74 16.29 -7.79
CA TYR A 315 7.09 17.06 -8.99
C TYR A 315 7.58 16.18 -10.15
N ARG A 316 7.98 14.94 -9.90
CA ARG A 316 8.30 13.97 -10.96
C ARG A 316 7.09 13.64 -11.83
N ASN A 317 5.87 13.91 -11.37
CA ASN A 317 4.67 13.82 -12.21
C ASN A 317 4.71 14.79 -13.41
N LEU A 318 5.50 15.88 -13.38
CA LEU A 318 5.63 16.77 -14.56
C LEU A 318 6.22 16.07 -15.80
N ILE A 319 6.98 14.99 -15.59
CA ILE A 319 7.51 14.13 -16.66
C ILE A 319 6.77 12.79 -16.71
N PHE A 320 5.47 12.78 -16.43
CA PHE A 320 4.61 11.59 -16.35
C PHE A 320 4.81 10.60 -17.51
N ALA A 321 4.88 11.09 -18.76
CA ALA A 321 5.06 10.26 -19.96
C ALA A 321 6.35 9.41 -19.93
N ARG A 322 7.39 9.88 -19.23
CA ARG A 322 8.68 9.17 -19.10
C ARG A 322 8.54 7.92 -18.23
N TYR A 323 7.70 7.98 -17.20
CA TYR A 323 7.40 6.87 -16.30
C TYR A 323 6.30 5.98 -16.88
N ASN A 324 5.30 6.57 -17.51
CA ASN A 324 4.09 5.90 -18.01
C ASN A 324 3.93 6.02 -19.54
N PRO A 325 4.88 5.54 -20.36
CA PRO A 325 4.83 5.75 -21.80
C PRO A 325 3.58 5.13 -22.44
N ARG A 326 3.16 3.94 -21.99
CA ARG A 326 1.96 3.29 -22.55
C ARG A 326 0.67 4.06 -22.25
N PHE A 327 0.63 4.87 -21.18
CA PHE A 327 -0.58 5.63 -20.83
C PHE A 327 -0.95 6.62 -21.93
N GLY A 328 0.03 7.26 -22.57
CA GLY A 328 -0.21 8.28 -23.60
C GLY A 328 -1.03 7.76 -24.79
N SER A 329 -1.09 6.44 -25.01
CA SER A 329 -1.97 5.85 -26.02
C SER A 329 -3.47 6.10 -25.75
N ILE A 330 -3.88 6.25 -24.48
CA ILE A 330 -5.26 6.54 -24.10
C ILE A 330 -5.69 7.93 -24.60
N PRO A 331 -5.06 9.04 -24.18
CA PRO A 331 -5.45 10.36 -24.69
C PRO A 331 -5.18 10.48 -26.19
N ALA A 332 -4.13 9.84 -26.74
CA ALA A 332 -3.90 9.83 -28.18
C ALA A 332 -5.12 9.27 -28.96
N PHE A 333 -5.63 8.11 -28.52
CA PHE A 333 -6.80 7.48 -29.13
C PHE A 333 -8.07 8.31 -28.89
N LEU A 334 -8.34 8.71 -27.64
CA LEU A 334 -9.55 9.45 -27.29
C LEU A 334 -9.62 10.82 -27.98
N TYR A 335 -8.50 11.54 -28.08
CA TYR A 335 -8.46 12.85 -28.75
C TYR A 335 -8.69 12.70 -30.25
N THR A 336 -8.07 11.69 -30.86
CA THR A 336 -8.27 11.38 -32.29
C THR A 336 -9.73 11.04 -32.57
N LEU A 337 -10.32 10.16 -31.77
CA LEU A 337 -11.73 9.76 -31.89
C LEU A 337 -12.67 10.95 -31.72
N LEU A 338 -12.43 11.79 -30.71
CA LEU A 338 -13.22 13.00 -30.47
C LEU A 338 -13.16 13.96 -31.67
N LEU A 339 -11.97 14.18 -32.23
CA LEU A 339 -11.77 15.13 -33.33
C LEU A 339 -12.28 14.63 -34.68
N TRP A 340 -12.28 13.31 -34.92
CA TRP A 340 -12.94 12.72 -36.10
C TRP A 340 -14.44 13.03 -36.15
N GLY A 341 -15.10 13.18 -35.01
CA GLY A 341 -16.52 13.53 -34.94
C GLY A 341 -16.82 15.04 -35.08
N ILE A 342 -15.85 15.90 -34.75
CA ILE A 342 -16.04 17.35 -34.61
C ILE A 342 -15.59 18.13 -35.84
N PHE A 343 -14.40 17.83 -36.38
CA PHE A 343 -13.82 18.72 -37.37
C PHE A 343 -14.55 18.61 -38.73
N PRO A 344 -14.96 19.73 -39.34
CA PRO A 344 -15.35 19.74 -40.74
C PRO A 344 -14.10 19.57 -41.63
N ALA A 345 -14.30 19.10 -42.87
CA ALA A 345 -13.22 18.93 -43.86
C ALA A 345 -12.61 20.27 -44.33
N SER A 346 -13.19 21.41 -43.95
CA SER A 346 -12.75 22.76 -44.31
C SER A 346 -12.18 23.53 -43.11
N SER A 347 -11.12 24.30 -43.35
CA SER A 347 -10.42 25.16 -42.37
C SER A 347 -11.32 26.27 -41.84
N GLY A 348 -12.01 25.99 -40.72
CA GLY A 348 -12.82 26.95 -39.98
C GLY A 348 -12.07 27.67 -38.87
N SER A 349 -12.59 28.82 -38.44
CA SER A 349 -12.10 29.55 -37.26
C SER A 349 -12.24 28.73 -35.98
N PHE A 350 -11.51 29.07 -34.90
CA PHE A 350 -11.66 28.39 -33.60
C PHE A 350 -13.11 28.48 -33.06
N ALA A 351 -13.83 29.56 -33.38
CA ALA A 351 -15.24 29.72 -33.03
C ALA A 351 -16.14 28.69 -33.73
N GLU A 352 -15.86 28.34 -34.98
CA GLU A 352 -16.59 27.29 -35.70
C GLU A 352 -16.37 25.90 -35.09
N ILE A 353 -15.16 25.62 -34.58
CA ILE A 353 -14.88 24.36 -33.86
C ILE A 353 -15.77 24.27 -32.62
N LEU A 354 -15.82 25.33 -31.81
CA LEU A 354 -16.67 25.40 -30.62
C LEU A 354 -18.15 25.26 -30.98
N TRP A 355 -18.60 25.95 -32.03
CA TRP A 355 -19.98 25.83 -32.51
C TRP A 355 -20.32 24.40 -32.93
N ASN A 356 -19.44 23.71 -33.65
CA ASN A 356 -19.68 22.33 -34.08
C ASN A 356 -19.84 21.34 -32.91
N ILE A 357 -19.18 21.58 -31.78
CA ILE A 357 -19.35 20.75 -30.58
C ILE A 357 -20.79 20.83 -30.08
N VAL A 358 -21.33 22.04 -29.99
CA VAL A 358 -22.66 22.31 -29.43
C VAL A 358 -23.76 22.02 -30.45
N ALA A 359 -23.53 22.35 -31.73
CA ALA A 359 -24.52 22.21 -32.80
C ALA A 359 -24.76 20.75 -33.22
N ARG A 360 -23.84 19.83 -32.90
CA ARG A 360 -23.98 18.40 -33.22
C ARG A 360 -24.24 17.60 -31.93
N PRO A 361 -25.43 16.97 -31.78
CA PRO A 361 -25.79 16.23 -30.57
C PRO A 361 -24.77 15.14 -30.18
N GLY A 362 -24.20 14.43 -31.17
CA GLY A 362 -23.22 13.37 -30.92
C GLY A 362 -21.92 13.86 -30.30
N THR A 363 -21.39 15.00 -30.76
CA THR A 363 -20.14 15.57 -30.23
C THR A 363 -20.35 16.21 -28.88
N LEU A 364 -21.48 16.87 -28.66
CA LEU A 364 -21.86 17.40 -27.35
C LEU A 364 -21.96 16.27 -26.34
N THR A 365 -22.64 15.18 -26.71
CA THR A 365 -22.79 14.00 -25.85
C THR A 365 -21.43 13.35 -25.56
N ALA A 366 -20.55 13.22 -26.55
CA ALA A 366 -19.21 12.68 -26.34
C ALA A 366 -18.36 13.57 -25.41
N ALA A 367 -18.38 14.89 -25.61
CA ALA A 367 -17.64 15.83 -24.76
C ALA A 367 -18.17 15.84 -23.31
N LEU A 368 -19.48 15.86 -23.12
CA LEU A 368 -20.12 15.75 -21.81
C LEU A 368 -19.85 14.38 -21.17
N GLY A 369 -19.87 13.31 -21.97
CA GLY A 369 -19.57 11.95 -21.54
C GLY A 369 -18.13 11.82 -21.01
N VAL A 370 -17.16 12.44 -21.68
CA VAL A 370 -15.77 12.50 -21.20
C VAL A 370 -15.70 13.26 -19.87
N ALA A 371 -16.31 14.46 -19.78
CA ALA A 371 -16.31 15.24 -18.54
C ALA A 371 -16.98 14.47 -17.38
N ALA A 372 -18.12 13.81 -17.65
CA ALA A 372 -18.82 12.97 -16.69
C ALA A 372 -17.99 11.77 -16.26
N ALA A 373 -17.30 11.10 -17.20
CA ALA A 373 -16.41 9.99 -16.89
C ALA A 373 -15.30 10.42 -15.94
N PHE A 374 -14.68 11.58 -16.15
CA PHE A 374 -13.67 12.09 -15.22
C PHE A 374 -14.26 12.42 -13.84
N VAL A 375 -15.47 12.98 -13.74
CA VAL A 375 -16.15 13.16 -12.44
C VAL A 375 -16.39 11.82 -11.75
N LEU A 376 -16.84 10.80 -12.48
CA LEU A 376 -17.13 9.46 -11.93
C LEU A 376 -15.86 8.71 -11.51
N LEU A 377 -14.77 8.87 -12.25
CA LEU A 377 -13.48 8.21 -12.02
C LEU A 377 -12.56 9.00 -11.07
N THR A 378 -12.93 10.21 -10.68
CA THR A 378 -12.18 10.99 -9.69
C THR A 378 -12.37 10.38 -8.32
N ASP A 379 -11.36 9.63 -7.87
CA ASP A 379 -11.33 8.98 -6.57
C ASP A 379 -11.15 9.99 -5.43
N THR A 380 -12.27 10.42 -4.85
CA THR A 380 -12.31 11.30 -3.68
C THR A 380 -13.65 11.16 -2.95
N HIS A 381 -13.61 11.23 -1.63
CA HIS A 381 -14.82 11.23 -0.80
C HIS A 381 -15.54 12.59 -0.79
N LYS A 382 -14.89 13.68 -1.24
CA LYS A 382 -15.47 15.03 -1.22
C LYS A 382 -16.20 15.33 -2.53
N LEU A 383 -17.53 15.34 -2.48
CA LEU A 383 -18.41 15.58 -3.63
C LEU A 383 -18.02 16.86 -4.39
N LEU A 384 -17.74 17.96 -3.68
CA LEU A 384 -17.36 19.23 -4.31
C LEU A 384 -16.06 19.12 -5.12
N TYR A 385 -15.04 18.45 -4.57
CA TYR A 385 -13.78 18.23 -5.29
C TYR A 385 -13.99 17.25 -6.46
N ARG A 386 -14.81 16.22 -6.28
CA ARG A 386 -15.12 15.25 -7.32
C ARG A 386 -15.73 15.93 -8.55
N VAL A 387 -16.72 16.79 -8.33
CA VAL A 387 -17.41 17.53 -9.39
C VAL A 387 -16.52 18.61 -9.99
N LEU A 388 -15.92 19.48 -9.16
CA LEU A 388 -15.13 20.61 -9.67
C LEU A 388 -13.77 20.17 -10.19
N GLY A 389 -13.00 19.41 -9.41
CA GLY A 389 -11.67 18.93 -9.76
C GLY A 389 -11.71 17.92 -10.90
N GLY A 390 -12.58 16.91 -10.81
CA GLY A 390 -12.78 15.93 -11.87
C GLY A 390 -13.35 16.56 -13.15
N GLY A 391 -14.37 17.42 -13.00
CA GLY A 391 -14.97 18.13 -14.14
C GLY A 391 -13.97 19.06 -14.83
N LEU A 392 -13.22 19.87 -14.07
CA LEU A 392 -12.17 20.73 -14.63
C LEU A 392 -11.08 19.91 -15.34
N HIS A 393 -10.65 18.79 -14.76
CA HIS A 393 -9.67 17.91 -15.39
C HIS A 393 -10.16 17.37 -16.74
N GLY A 394 -11.41 16.89 -16.80
CA GLY A 394 -12.04 16.46 -18.05
C GLY A 394 -12.17 17.58 -19.07
N LEU A 395 -12.56 18.78 -18.64
CA LEU A 395 -12.65 19.97 -19.51
C LEU A 395 -11.29 20.38 -20.08
N ILE A 396 -10.21 20.28 -19.29
CA ILE A 396 -8.84 20.54 -19.77
C ILE A 396 -8.45 19.53 -20.84
N HIS A 397 -8.80 18.25 -20.69
CA HIS A 397 -8.58 17.24 -21.72
C HIS A 397 -9.34 17.56 -23.03
N VAL A 398 -10.61 17.95 -22.93
CA VAL A 398 -11.41 18.37 -24.10
C VAL A 398 -10.78 19.61 -24.75
N ALA A 399 -10.46 20.65 -23.98
CA ALA A 399 -9.83 21.87 -24.50
C ALA A 399 -8.48 21.59 -25.16
N ALA A 400 -7.65 20.73 -24.57
CA ALA A 400 -6.37 20.29 -25.14
C ALA A 400 -6.56 19.55 -26.47
N ALA A 401 -7.56 18.68 -26.58
CA ALA A 401 -7.89 18.01 -27.84
C ALA A 401 -8.29 19.04 -28.91
N LEU A 402 -9.17 20.00 -28.58
CA LEU A 402 -9.62 21.01 -29.54
C LEU A 402 -8.49 21.92 -30.01
N LEU A 403 -7.60 22.34 -29.12
CA LEU A 403 -6.41 23.13 -29.46
C LEU A 403 -5.47 22.35 -30.38
N LEU A 404 -5.23 21.07 -30.11
CA LEU A 404 -4.44 20.21 -30.98
C LEU A 404 -5.09 20.04 -32.36
N GLY A 405 -6.41 19.86 -32.41
CA GLY A 405 -7.16 19.80 -33.66
C GLY A 405 -7.06 21.11 -34.44
N TYR A 406 -7.16 22.27 -33.77
CA TYR A 406 -6.99 23.58 -34.40
C TYR A 406 -5.58 23.75 -34.99
N CYS A 407 -4.54 23.43 -34.22
CA CYS A 407 -3.16 23.43 -34.71
C CYS A 407 -2.98 22.47 -35.91
N ALA A 408 -3.60 21.29 -35.88
CA ALA A 408 -3.58 20.36 -37.00
C ALA A 408 -4.25 20.95 -38.24
N GLY A 409 -5.40 21.62 -38.10
CA GLY A 409 -6.09 22.30 -39.19
C GLY A 409 -5.27 23.43 -39.82
N LEU A 410 -4.46 24.14 -39.01
CA LEU A 410 -3.53 25.16 -39.51
C LEU A 410 -2.32 24.55 -40.24
N LEU A 411 -1.79 23.43 -39.75
CA LEU A 411 -0.62 22.75 -40.33
C LEU A 411 -0.97 21.94 -41.58
N PHE A 412 -2.20 21.44 -41.68
CA PHE A 412 -2.70 20.62 -42.78
C PHE A 412 -3.97 21.25 -43.38
N PRO A 413 -3.88 22.43 -44.02
CA PRO A 413 -5.04 23.13 -44.54
C PRO A 413 -5.77 22.30 -45.61
N GLY A 414 -7.10 22.22 -45.50
CA GLY A 414 -7.96 21.43 -46.39
C GLY A 414 -7.88 19.92 -46.19
N ALA A 415 -7.06 19.43 -45.25
CA ALA A 415 -6.99 18.01 -44.93
C ALA A 415 -8.22 17.61 -44.11
N ALA A 416 -8.93 16.57 -44.55
CA ALA A 416 -9.99 15.99 -43.76
C ALA A 416 -9.44 15.44 -42.42
N PRO A 417 -10.24 15.37 -41.34
CA PRO A 417 -9.79 14.85 -40.05
C PRO A 417 -9.27 13.41 -40.10
N GLY A 418 -9.78 12.61 -41.03
CA GLY A 418 -9.32 11.25 -41.30
C GLY A 418 -8.06 11.16 -42.16
N SER A 419 -7.49 12.28 -42.60
CA SER A 419 -6.21 12.27 -43.33
C SER A 419 -5.08 11.84 -42.41
N TRP A 420 -4.07 11.18 -42.99
CA TRP A 420 -2.93 10.67 -42.24
C TRP A 420 -2.14 11.78 -41.52
N GLY A 421 -1.90 12.92 -42.17
CA GLY A 421 -1.15 14.04 -41.56
C GLY A 421 -1.85 14.60 -40.32
N PHE A 422 -3.14 14.92 -40.44
CA PHE A 422 -3.96 15.41 -39.33
C PHE A 422 -4.03 14.37 -38.20
N THR A 423 -4.38 13.13 -38.55
CA THR A 423 -4.56 12.04 -37.58
C THR A 423 -3.28 11.76 -36.81
N LEU A 424 -2.13 11.64 -37.49
CA LEU A 424 -0.85 11.38 -36.83
C LEU A 424 -0.43 12.54 -35.93
N PHE A 425 -0.60 13.79 -36.37
CA PHE A 425 -0.29 14.96 -35.54
C PHE A 425 -1.13 14.99 -34.27
N VAL A 426 -2.45 14.79 -34.38
CA VAL A 426 -3.35 14.73 -33.24
C VAL A 426 -3.02 13.56 -32.33
N PHE A 427 -2.72 12.40 -32.89
CA PHE A 427 -2.41 11.20 -32.12
C PHE A 427 -1.13 11.39 -31.28
N PHE A 428 -0.02 11.81 -31.90
CA PHE A 428 1.24 12.05 -31.18
C PHE A 428 1.17 13.29 -30.28
N GLY A 429 0.46 14.33 -30.69
CA GLY A 429 0.18 15.50 -29.87
C GLY A 429 -0.65 15.12 -28.63
N GLY A 430 -1.70 14.33 -28.80
CA GLY A 430 -2.56 13.84 -27.73
C GLY A 430 -1.82 12.92 -26.76
N TYR A 431 -0.90 12.10 -27.27
CA TYR A 431 0.00 11.30 -26.44
C TYR A 431 0.81 12.18 -25.48
N LEU A 432 1.46 13.23 -25.99
CA LEU A 432 2.34 14.10 -25.21
C LEU A 432 1.53 15.03 -24.29
N VAL A 433 0.58 15.77 -24.85
CA VAL A 433 -0.23 16.77 -24.14
C VAL A 433 -1.13 16.10 -23.13
N GLY A 434 -1.83 15.02 -23.48
CA GLY A 434 -2.69 14.29 -22.55
C GLY A 434 -1.93 13.71 -21.37
N SER A 435 -0.72 13.18 -21.61
CA SER A 435 0.15 12.71 -20.53
C SER A 435 0.64 13.85 -19.62
N ALA A 436 0.95 15.02 -20.20
CA ALA A 436 1.36 16.20 -19.44
C ALA A 436 0.20 16.75 -18.58
N VAL A 437 -1.02 16.80 -19.12
CA VAL A 437 -2.23 17.19 -18.39
C VAL A 437 -2.47 16.25 -17.20
N MET A 438 -2.37 14.93 -17.39
CA MET A 438 -2.48 13.95 -16.30
C MET A 438 -1.42 14.18 -15.21
N GLY A 439 -0.15 14.34 -15.60
CA GLY A 439 0.93 14.61 -14.66
C GLY A 439 0.75 15.90 -13.85
N LEU A 440 0.32 16.98 -14.51
CA LEU A 440 0.06 18.26 -13.85
C LEU A 440 -1.14 18.17 -12.90
N TYR A 441 -2.21 17.49 -13.31
CA TYR A 441 -3.38 17.24 -12.47
C TYR A 441 -2.98 16.52 -11.18
N LEU A 442 -2.29 15.38 -11.27
CA LEU A 442 -1.86 14.61 -10.10
C LEU A 442 -0.96 15.43 -9.16
N LEU A 443 -0.04 16.22 -9.70
CA LEU A 443 0.83 17.09 -8.90
C LEU A 443 0.02 18.14 -8.13
N ILE A 444 -0.87 18.86 -8.81
CA ILE A 444 -1.67 19.93 -8.19
C ILE A 444 -2.65 19.34 -7.19
N SER A 445 -3.34 18.25 -7.56
CA SER A 445 -4.27 17.54 -6.70
C SER A 445 -3.64 17.13 -5.38
N LEU A 446 -2.44 16.56 -5.41
CA LEU A 446 -1.75 16.16 -4.19
C LEU A 446 -1.16 17.35 -3.44
N ASN A 447 -0.32 18.17 -4.09
CA ASN A 447 0.44 19.19 -3.38
C ASN A 447 -0.41 20.35 -2.87
N CYS A 448 -1.53 20.67 -3.53
CA CYS A 448 -2.40 21.79 -3.16
C CYS A 448 -3.66 21.36 -2.41
N PHE A 449 -4.19 20.15 -2.70
CA PHE A 449 -5.48 19.72 -2.15
C PHE A 449 -5.42 18.45 -1.28
N GLY A 450 -4.25 17.79 -1.19
CA GLY A 450 -4.09 16.55 -0.45
C GLY A 450 -4.90 15.39 -1.04
N ARG A 451 -5.18 15.41 -2.36
CA ARG A 451 -5.99 14.41 -3.07
C ARG A 451 -5.13 13.58 -4.01
N HIS A 452 -5.65 12.42 -4.42
CA HIS A 452 -4.99 11.54 -5.38
C HIS A 452 -3.60 11.06 -4.95
N ALA A 453 -3.42 10.83 -3.65
CA ALA A 453 -2.16 10.37 -3.07
C ALA A 453 -1.68 9.07 -3.71
N ASN A 454 -2.60 8.11 -3.84
CA ASN A 454 -2.33 6.80 -4.43
C ASN A 454 -2.01 6.92 -5.92
N GLU A 455 -2.83 7.65 -6.68
CA GLU A 455 -2.68 7.84 -8.14
C GLU A 455 -1.39 8.60 -8.46
N ALA A 456 -1.07 9.65 -7.71
CA ALA A 456 0.09 10.49 -7.95
C ALA A 456 1.42 9.80 -7.68
N PHE A 457 1.46 8.78 -6.82
CA PHE A 457 2.70 8.09 -6.47
C PHE A 457 2.82 6.71 -7.13
N SER A 458 1.71 6.02 -7.40
CA SER A 458 1.70 4.82 -8.25
C SER A 458 2.17 5.13 -9.68
N SER A 459 1.94 6.36 -10.15
CA SER A 459 2.46 6.86 -11.44
C SER A 459 3.99 6.90 -11.47
N LEU A 460 4.64 7.13 -10.32
CA LEU A 460 6.09 7.28 -10.19
C LEU A 460 6.79 5.93 -10.04
N ARG A 461 6.07 4.92 -9.53
CA ARG A 461 6.59 3.56 -9.25
C ARG A 461 7.87 3.60 -8.44
N HIS A 462 7.89 4.47 -7.43
CA HIS A 462 9.11 4.79 -6.71
C HIS A 462 9.56 3.61 -5.82
N ASP A 463 10.72 3.04 -6.16
CA ASP A 463 11.31 1.86 -5.53
C ASP A 463 12.14 2.16 -4.28
N GLY A 464 12.40 3.42 -3.97
CA GLY A 464 13.10 3.83 -2.73
C GLY A 464 12.19 4.05 -1.53
N PHE A 465 12.80 4.45 -0.41
CA PHE A 465 12.17 4.67 0.91
C PHE A 465 11.43 3.43 1.44
N LYS A 466 12.09 2.29 1.35
CA LYS A 466 11.60 1.01 1.86
C LYS A 466 11.89 0.87 3.34
N ASN A 467 11.07 0.10 4.05
CA ASN A 467 11.20 -0.06 5.48
C ASN A 467 10.65 -1.41 5.97
N PHE A 468 11.13 -1.79 7.15
CA PHE A 468 10.59 -2.87 7.97
C PHE A 468 10.87 -2.54 9.44
N LEU A 469 10.22 -3.24 10.37
CA LEU A 469 10.46 -3.07 11.79
C LEU A 469 11.17 -4.30 12.34
N ARG A 470 12.23 -4.08 13.11
CA ARG A 470 12.81 -5.13 13.96
C ARG A 470 12.41 -4.86 15.41
N ILE A 471 11.70 -5.79 16.03
CA ILE A 471 11.09 -5.64 17.35
C ILE A 471 11.76 -6.63 18.29
N ARG A 472 12.31 -6.15 19.40
CA ARG A 472 12.92 -6.99 20.42
C ARG A 472 12.13 -6.89 21.71
N ILE A 473 11.79 -8.04 22.27
CA ILE A 473 11.11 -8.14 23.57
C ILE A 473 12.08 -8.82 24.54
N ASN A 474 12.25 -8.23 25.72
CA ASN A 474 13.06 -8.77 26.81
C ASN A 474 12.50 -8.29 28.17
N LYS A 475 13.21 -8.59 29.26
CA LYS A 475 12.82 -8.23 30.62
C LYS A 475 12.61 -6.72 30.87
N ASP A 476 13.24 -5.87 30.06
CA ASP A 476 13.18 -4.40 30.19
C ASP A 476 11.96 -3.81 29.46
N GLY A 477 11.37 -4.58 28.52
CA GLY A 477 10.21 -4.19 27.75
C GLY A 477 10.34 -4.53 26.26
N LEU A 478 9.60 -3.79 25.44
CA LEU A 478 9.61 -3.92 23.99
C LEU A 478 10.39 -2.75 23.38
N THR A 479 11.33 -3.06 22.48
CA THR A 479 12.11 -2.07 21.72
C THR A 479 11.88 -2.27 20.22
N ILE A 480 11.50 -1.21 19.51
CA ILE A 480 11.28 -1.21 18.06
C ILE A 480 12.42 -0.47 17.39
N TYR A 481 12.98 -1.07 16.36
CA TYR A 481 13.99 -0.50 15.48
C TYR A 481 13.37 -0.33 14.09
N PRO A 482 12.85 0.87 13.74
CA PRO A 482 12.34 1.13 12.40
C PRO A 482 13.51 1.27 11.43
N VAL A 483 13.72 0.27 10.58
CA VAL A 483 14.84 0.23 9.62
C VAL A 483 14.37 0.75 8.27
N GLY A 484 15.07 1.75 7.75
CA GLY A 484 14.77 2.40 6.48
C GLY A 484 15.88 2.22 5.45
N LEU A 485 15.48 2.11 4.19
CA LEU A 485 16.34 2.03 3.01
C LEU A 485 15.87 3.07 1.97
N GLU A 486 16.61 4.18 1.87
CA GLU A 486 16.22 5.29 0.98
C GLU A 486 16.35 4.94 -0.50
N ARG A 487 17.40 4.19 -0.86
CA ARG A 487 17.73 3.85 -2.24
C ARG A 487 17.84 2.33 -2.38
N VAL A 488 17.14 1.81 -3.38
CA VAL A 488 17.15 0.38 -3.72
C VAL A 488 18.05 0.15 -4.93
N PRO A 489 18.95 -0.85 -4.90
CA PRO A 489 19.73 -1.24 -6.07
C PRO A 489 18.84 -1.71 -7.23
N ARG A 490 19.18 -1.29 -8.45
CA ARG A 490 18.43 -1.64 -9.67
C ARG A 490 19.10 -2.69 -10.53
N THR A 491 20.39 -2.89 -10.33
CA THR A 491 21.22 -3.87 -11.02
C THR A 491 21.82 -4.82 -9.99
N TRP A 492 21.67 -6.11 -10.27
CA TRP A 492 22.05 -7.19 -9.37
C TRP A 492 22.95 -8.16 -10.12
N ARG A 493 24.00 -8.63 -9.46
CA ARG A 493 24.82 -9.74 -9.92
C ARG A 493 24.38 -10.97 -9.12
N ARG A 494 24.10 -12.06 -9.82
CA ARG A 494 23.87 -13.35 -9.17
C ARG A 494 25.23 -13.90 -8.72
N ASP A 495 25.34 -14.25 -7.45
CA ASP A 495 26.55 -14.82 -6.86
C ASP A 495 26.48 -16.37 -6.91
N ASP A 496 27.60 -17.05 -6.66
CA ASP A 496 27.73 -18.51 -6.85
C ASP A 496 26.84 -19.32 -5.92
N ASP A 497 26.49 -18.77 -4.75
CA ASP A 497 25.56 -19.35 -3.78
C ASP A 497 24.08 -19.17 -4.16
N GLY A 498 23.81 -18.57 -5.32
CA GLY A 498 22.46 -18.31 -5.83
C GLY A 498 21.82 -17.04 -5.31
N THR A 499 22.48 -16.31 -4.40
CA THR A 499 22.03 -15.00 -3.92
C THR A 499 22.34 -13.90 -4.93
N PHE A 500 21.91 -12.67 -4.65
CA PHE A 500 22.17 -11.51 -5.47
C PHE A 500 22.82 -10.38 -4.67
N SER A 501 23.94 -9.88 -5.20
CA SER A 501 24.63 -8.69 -4.70
C SER A 501 24.38 -7.47 -5.59
N PRO A 502 24.31 -6.25 -5.03
CA PRO A 502 24.24 -5.02 -5.82
C PRO A 502 25.43 -4.91 -6.79
N ALA A 503 25.17 -4.76 -8.08
CA ALA A 503 26.20 -4.64 -9.12
C ALA A 503 26.46 -3.19 -9.56
N GLY A 504 25.58 -2.26 -9.17
CA GLY A 504 25.70 -0.83 -9.50
C GLY A 504 26.28 0.02 -8.37
N ASN A 505 26.23 1.34 -8.56
CA ASN A 505 26.73 2.32 -7.58
C ASN A 505 25.86 2.44 -6.32
N ILE A 506 24.64 1.89 -6.34
CA ILE A 506 23.73 1.91 -5.19
C ILE A 506 23.98 0.65 -4.35
N LYS A 507 24.45 0.86 -3.12
CA LYS A 507 24.62 -0.20 -2.11
C LYS A 507 23.39 -0.32 -1.22
N LEU A 508 23.23 -1.46 -0.55
CA LEU A 508 22.26 -1.64 0.53
C LEU A 508 22.78 -0.93 1.79
N SER A 509 22.29 0.29 2.03
CA SER A 509 22.70 1.13 3.16
C SER A 509 21.50 1.39 4.08
N PRO A 510 21.11 0.42 4.92
CA PRO A 510 20.03 0.58 5.88
C PRO A 510 20.43 1.57 6.99
N ARG A 511 19.44 2.27 7.53
CA ARG A 511 19.61 3.14 8.70
C ARG A 511 18.39 3.07 9.59
N LEU A 512 18.55 3.48 10.84
CA LEU A 512 17.39 3.77 11.68
C LEU A 512 16.64 4.98 11.07
N ILE A 513 15.32 4.86 10.94
CA ILE A 513 14.47 5.93 10.43
C ILE A 513 14.43 7.08 11.45
N GLU A 514 14.19 6.74 12.70
CA GLU A 514 14.16 7.68 13.82
C GLU A 514 15.53 7.83 14.47
N LYS A 515 15.71 8.88 15.29
CA LYS A 515 16.98 9.17 15.96
C LYS A 515 17.39 8.10 16.97
N SER A 516 16.43 7.41 17.55
CA SER A 516 16.63 6.37 18.57
C SER A 516 15.58 5.27 18.42
N PRO A 517 15.88 4.04 18.88
CA PRO A 517 14.88 2.98 18.96
C PRO A 517 13.70 3.41 19.84
N ILE A 518 12.49 3.01 19.45
CA ILE A 518 11.27 3.31 20.21
C ILE A 518 11.18 2.29 21.34
N LYS A 519 10.98 2.75 22.57
CA LYS A 519 10.92 1.88 23.75
C LYS A 519 9.54 1.95 24.37
N ILE A 520 8.91 0.80 24.54
CA ILE A 520 7.73 0.61 25.38
C ILE A 520 8.23 -0.11 26.64
N PRO A 521 8.50 0.62 27.73
CA PRO A 521 9.11 0.03 28.92
C PRO A 521 8.16 -0.98 29.57
N ARG A 522 8.74 -1.90 30.34
CA ARG A 522 7.95 -2.72 31.25
C ARG A 522 7.26 -1.79 32.25
N LEU A 523 5.94 -1.77 32.25
CA LEU A 523 5.17 -1.16 33.32
C LEU A 523 5.39 -1.95 34.61
N ALA A 524 5.63 -1.25 35.73
CA ALA A 524 5.68 -1.87 37.04
C ALA A 524 4.30 -2.50 37.35
N ASP A 525 4.30 -3.68 37.98
CA ASP A 525 3.08 -4.36 38.38
C ASP A 525 2.25 -3.40 39.27
N GLY A 526 1.08 -2.95 38.78
CA GLY A 526 0.16 -2.07 39.51
C GLY A 526 -0.13 -0.68 38.94
N GLN A 527 0.55 -0.21 37.88
CA GLN A 527 0.25 1.11 37.26
C GLN A 527 -0.83 1.09 36.16
N GLY A 528 -1.62 0.00 36.08
CA GLY A 528 -2.77 -0.10 35.17
C GLY A 528 -4.05 0.58 35.66
N ASP A 529 -4.09 1.03 36.93
CA ASP A 529 -5.22 1.79 37.46
C ASP A 529 -5.00 3.29 37.20
N LEU A 530 -5.43 3.75 36.03
CA LEU A 530 -5.77 5.16 35.80
C LEU A 530 -7.23 5.20 35.36
N GLY A 531 -8.12 5.51 36.31
CA GLY A 531 -9.53 5.70 35.97
C GLY A 531 -10.58 5.71 37.08
N GLU A 532 -10.25 5.74 38.37
CA GLU A 532 -11.24 6.14 39.40
C GLU A 532 -10.61 7.16 40.35
N SER A 533 -10.84 8.45 40.06
CA SER A 533 -10.68 9.51 41.05
C SER A 533 -11.60 10.68 40.71
N GLY A 534 -12.64 10.85 41.54
CA GLY A 534 -13.43 12.09 41.65
C GLY A 534 -14.85 11.99 41.16
#